data_AF-A0A1M5QFM2-F1
#
_entry.id   AF-A0A1M5QFM2-F1
#
_cell.length_a   1.000
_cell.length_b   1.000
_cell.length_c   1.000
_cell.angle_alpha   90.00
_cell.angle_beta   90.00
_cell.angle_gamma   90.00
#
_symmetry.space_group_name_H-M   'P 1'
#
loop_
_entity.id
_entity.type
_entity.pdbx_description
1 polymer ?
#
loop_
_entity_poly.entity_id
_entity_poly.type
_entity_poly.pdbx_seq_one_letter_code
_entity_poly.pdbx_strand_id
1 'polypeptide(L)' 'MSSSITGGDGIAAGEPMECFNPVAVVMRAEALSRKEGHVRAVAFRRTGDPATGDFSDAKVIRKFGDVPDDLNAL' A
#
# COMPACT_ATOMS: atom_id res chain seq x y z
N MET A 1 17.98 21.68 6.39
CA MET A 1 16.59 21.78 6.87
C MET A 1 15.70 21.03 5.91
N SER A 2 15.25 19.83 6.30
CA SER A 2 13.96 19.30 5.88
C SER A 2 13.59 18.25 6.92
N SER A 3 13.03 18.74 8.03
CA SER A 3 12.55 17.91 9.12
C SER A 3 11.14 17.46 8.73
N SER A 4 10.99 16.26 8.18
CA SER A 4 9.68 15.65 7.99
C SER A 4 9.15 15.18 9.35
N ILE A 5 8.31 16.00 9.97
CA ILE A 5 7.56 15.65 11.18
C ILE A 5 6.19 15.12 10.75
N THR A 6 5.80 13.94 11.25
CA THR A 6 4.49 13.64 11.91
C THR A 6 4.03 12.20 11.68
N GLY A 7 3.81 11.50 12.79
CA GLY A 7 3.12 10.21 12.87
C GLY A 7 3.45 9.55 14.20
N GLY A 8 3.03 10.17 15.32
CA GLY A 8 3.36 9.70 16.67
C GLY A 8 2.90 8.27 16.93
N ASP A 9 3.77 7.44 17.51
CA ASP A 9 3.51 6.11 18.09
C ASP A 9 2.50 5.21 17.36
N GLY A 10 2.45 5.32 16.03
CA GLY A 10 1.32 4.88 15.22
C GLY A 10 1.79 4.36 13.89
N ILE A 11 1.19 3.26 13.45
CA ILE A 11 1.55 2.50 12.25
C ILE A 11 1.59 3.42 11.03
N ALA A 12 2.79 3.77 10.57
CA ALA A 12 3.00 4.57 9.38
C ALA A 12 3.04 3.68 8.12
N ALA A 13 2.45 4.15 7.03
CA ALA A 13 2.55 3.46 5.75
C ALA A 13 3.99 3.56 5.22
N GLY A 14 4.53 2.44 4.72
CA GLY A 14 5.83 2.41 4.03
C GLY A 14 5.76 3.01 2.62
N GLU A 15 6.92 3.11 1.97
CA GLU A 15 6.99 3.57 0.58
C GLU A 15 6.21 2.64 -0.38
N PRO A 16 5.37 3.19 -1.28
CA PRO A 16 4.66 2.38 -2.26
C PRO A 16 5.62 1.81 -3.30
N MET A 17 5.48 0.52 -3.62
CA MET A 17 6.30 -0.15 -4.63
C MET A 17 5.44 -0.64 -5.79
N GLU A 18 5.71 -0.14 -7.00
CA GLU A 18 5.02 -0.58 -8.21
C GLU A 18 5.53 -1.95 -8.67
N CYS A 19 4.61 -2.79 -9.15
CA CYS A 19 4.91 -4.10 -9.71
C CYS A 19 4.25 -4.26 -11.07
N PHE A 20 5.00 -4.76 -12.05
CA PHE A 20 4.53 -4.96 -13.43
C PHE A 20 3.49 -6.08 -13.60
N ASN A 21 3.27 -6.92 -12.58
CA ASN A 21 2.27 -7.98 -12.65
C ASN A 21 1.55 -8.18 -11.31
N PRO A 22 0.28 -8.65 -11.34
CA PRO A 22 -0.55 -8.79 -10.14
C PRO A 22 -0.06 -9.88 -9.17
N VAL A 23 0.66 -10.89 -9.65
CA VAL A 23 1.22 -11.94 -8.77
C VAL A 23 2.38 -11.37 -7.95
N ALA A 24 3.23 -10.54 -8.56
CA ALA A 24 4.35 -9.89 -7.91
C ALA A 24 3.90 -8.92 -6.82
N VAL A 25 2.86 -8.10 -7.06
CA VAL A 25 2.36 -7.17 -6.01
C VAL A 25 1.82 -7.93 -4.79
N VAL A 26 1.15 -9.07 -4.99
CA VAL A 26 0.64 -9.90 -3.89
C VAL A 26 1.79 -10.52 -3.09
N MET A 27 2.78 -11.11 -3.76
CA MET A 27 3.95 -11.70 -3.11
C MET A 27 4.76 -10.66 -2.32
N ARG A 28 4.90 -9.45 -2.87
CA ARG A 28 5.59 -8.33 -2.21
C ARG A 28 4.82 -7.84 -0.99
N ALA A 29 3.51 -7.63 -1.11
CA ALA A 29 2.67 -7.22 0.02
C ALA A 29 2.71 -8.27 1.14
N GLU A 30 2.70 -9.56 0.80
CA GLU A 30 2.85 -10.62 1.81
C GLU A 30 4.20 -10.56 2.51
N ALA A 31 5.30 -10.44 1.75
CA ALA A 31 6.64 -10.36 2.31
C ALA A 31 6.82 -9.14 3.21
N LEU A 32 6.26 -7.98 2.82
CA LEU A 32 6.27 -6.75 3.63
C LEU A 32 5.47 -6.92 4.92
N SER A 33 4.32 -7.57 4.86
CA SER A 33 3.49 -7.84 6.06
C SER A 33 4.18 -8.74 7.08
N ARG A 34 5.19 -9.52 6.68
CA ARG A 34 5.93 -10.43 7.57
C ARG A 34 7.23 -9.82 8.13
N LYS A 35 7.64 -8.65 7.64
CA LYS A 35 8.89 -8.01 8.04
C LYS A 35 8.68 -7.26 9.37
N GLU A 36 9.65 -7.39 10.28
CA GLU A 36 9.58 -6.78 11.61
C GLU A 36 9.39 -5.25 11.50
N GLY A 37 8.46 -4.72 12.29
CA GLY A 37 8.05 -3.31 12.24
C GLY A 37 6.91 -3.01 11.26
N HIS A 38 6.47 -3.97 10.45
CA HIS A 38 5.27 -3.82 9.62
C HIS A 38 4.09 -4.58 10.21
N VAL A 39 2.99 -3.87 10.44
CA VAL A 39 1.79 -4.46 11.05
C VAL A 39 0.79 -4.96 10.00
N ARG A 40 0.84 -4.40 8.78
CA ARG A 40 -0.13 -4.66 7.72
C ARG A 40 0.40 -4.27 6.33
N ALA A 41 -0.12 -4.92 5.30
CA ALA A 41 0.16 -4.58 3.91
C ALA A 41 -1.08 -4.78 3.01
N VAL A 42 -1.19 -3.97 1.96
CA VAL A 42 -2.29 -4.04 1.00
C VAL A 42 -1.72 -4.02 -0.42
N ALA A 43 -2.11 -4.99 -1.22
CA ALA A 43 -1.87 -5.01 -2.66
C ALA A 43 -3.09 -4.41 -3.37
N PHE A 44 -2.88 -3.37 -4.16
CA PHE A 44 -3.92 -2.75 -4.97
C PHE A 44 -3.41 -2.45 -6.38
N ARG A 45 -4.33 -2.27 -7.32
CA ARG A 45 -4.02 -1.79 -8.67
C ARG A 45 -4.86 -0.59 -9.02
N ARG A 46 -4.30 0.30 -9.84
CA ARG A 46 -5.06 1.31 -10.58
C ARG A 46 -5.04 0.94 -12.06
N THR A 47 -6.06 1.38 -12.79
CA THR A 47 -6.15 1.16 -14.24
C THR A 47 -6.49 2.50 -14.85
N GLY A 48 -5.86 2.84 -15.96
CA GLY A 48 -5.94 4.19 -16.52
C GLY A 48 -4.90 4.42 -17.59
N ASP A 49 -4.75 5.68 -17.99
CA ASP A 49 -3.81 6.13 -19.01
C ASP A 49 -2.59 6.82 -18.35
N PRO A 50 -1.40 6.19 -18.38
CA PRO A 50 -0.18 6.79 -17.83
C PRO A 50 0.25 8.07 -18.52
N ALA A 51 -0.12 8.29 -19.79
CA ALA A 51 0.29 9.47 -20.55
C ALA A 51 -0.48 10.73 -20.11
N THR A 52 -1.71 10.56 -19.64
CA THR A 52 -2.57 11.65 -19.16
C THR A 52 -2.57 11.76 -17.63
N GLY A 53 -2.12 10.71 -16.94
CA GLY A 53 -2.23 10.61 -15.49
C GLY A 53 -3.65 10.31 -15.01
N ASP A 54 -4.58 10.00 -15.92
CA ASP A 54 -5.94 9.62 -15.59
C ASP A 54 -5.96 8.18 -15.10
N PHE A 55 -6.23 7.98 -13.81
CA PHE A 55 -6.32 6.67 -13.20
C PHE A 55 -7.67 6.51 -12.51
N SER A 56 -8.36 5.42 -12.83
CA SER A 56 -9.51 4.96 -12.05
C SER A 56 -9.09 4.63 -10.61
N ASP A 57 -10.09 4.58 -9.73
CA ASP A 57 -9.89 4.21 -8.33
C ASP A 57 -9.06 2.95 -8.13
N ALA A 58 -8.23 3.00 -7.09
CA ALA A 58 -7.43 1.87 -6.67
C ALA A 58 -8.32 0.73 -6.20
N LYS A 59 -8.20 -0.43 -6.85
CA LYS A 59 -8.86 -1.66 -6.44
C LYS A 59 -7.91 -2.51 -5.59
N VAL A 60 -8.30 -2.76 -4.35
CA VAL A 60 -7.59 -3.70 -3.47
C VAL A 60 -7.76 -5.13 -4.01
N ILE A 61 -6.64 -5.80 -4.24
CA ILE A 61 -6.56 -7.17 -4.74
C ILE A 61 -6.36 -8.14 -3.57
N ARG A 62 -5.56 -7.74 -2.57
CA ARG A 62 -5.25 -8.56 -1.41
C ARG A 62 -4.87 -7.69 -0.21
N LYS A 63 -5.24 -8.15 0.99
CA LYS A 63 -4.86 -7.56 2.27
C LYS A 63 -4.08 -8.60 3.07
N PHE A 64 -3.11 -8.16 3.85
CA PHE A 64 -2.30 -8.98 4.75
C PHE A 64 -2.20 -8.31 6.12
N GLY A 65 -2.44 -9.08 7.17
CA GLY A 65 -2.62 -8.58 8.53
C GLY A 65 -4.07 -8.16 8.82
N ASP A 66 -4.29 -7.58 10.00
CA ASP A 66 -5.57 -6.99 10.38
C ASP A 66 -5.75 -5.65 9.66
N VAL A 67 -6.36 -5.71 8.47
CA VAL A 67 -6.65 -4.54 7.64
C VAL A 67 -8.15 -4.32 7.67
N PRO A 68 -8.64 -3.21 8.23
CA PRO A 68 -10.07 -2.92 8.24
C PRO A 68 -10.65 -2.86 6.82
N ASP A 69 -11.93 -3.19 6.68
CA ASP A 69 -12.59 -3.16 5.37
C ASP A 69 -12.78 -1.75 4.83
N ASP A 70 -13.04 -0.81 5.73
CA ASP A 70 -13.06 0.62 5.46
C ASP A 70 -11.68 1.25 5.69
N LEU A 71 -10.97 1.52 4.59
CA LEU A 71 -9.69 2.24 4.63
C LEU A 71 -9.85 3.75 4.83
N ASN A 72 -11.06 4.30 4.69
CA ASN A 72 -11.36 5.72 4.94
C ASN A 72 -11.38 6.10 6.43
N ALA A 73 -11.33 5.12 7.33
CA ALA A 73 -11.38 5.32 8.77
C ALA A 73 -9.98 5.40 9.44
N LEU A 74 -8.91 5.40 8.64
CA LEU A 74 -7.52 5.49 9.07
C LEU A 74 -6.96 6.90 8.90
#